data_AF-A0A345GUQ5-F1
#
_entry.id   AF-A0A345GUQ5-F1
#
_cell.length_a   1.000
_cell.length_b   1.000
_cell.length_c   1.000
_cell.angle_alpha   90.00
_cell.angle_beta   90.00
_cell.angle_gamma   90.00
#
_symmetry.space_group_name_H-M   'P 1'
#
loop_
_entity.id
_entity.type
_entity.pdbx_description
1 polymer ?
#
loop_
_entity_poly.entity_id
_entity_poly.type
_entity_poly.pdbx_seq_one_letter_code
_entity_poly.pdbx_strand_id
1 'polypeptide(L)'
;MRVQKLLLLMITAAITAILLFVGIINYIGNLDKETPSTAIFFLGVTGAFSVYFHFKTKEIYPFAEFDSKLEELSKKYWALHVSFGCTLLILGIYATISWLKNPKEVDLIAIPIFVTLLAIWTLLDTYFLNKFIVSHKQRLERREEIDNIKGTTDES
;
A
#
# COMPACT_ATOMS: atom_id res chain seq x y z
N MET A 1 -5.94 10.60 11.04
CA MET A 1 -4.94 9.60 10.59
C MET A 1 -5.40 8.15 10.78
N ARG A 2 -5.87 7.69 11.96
CA ARG A 2 -6.40 6.31 12.10
C ARG A 2 -7.59 6.00 11.16
N VAL A 3 -8.54 6.92 11.03
CA VAL A 3 -9.68 6.80 10.10
C VAL A 3 -9.23 6.70 8.65
N GLN A 4 -8.25 7.53 8.23
CA GLN A 4 -7.65 7.44 6.89
C GLN A 4 -7.06 6.05 6.63
N LYS A 5 -6.30 5.50 7.59
CA LYS A 5 -5.66 4.19 7.42
C LYS A 5 -6.69 3.05 7.35
N LEU A 6 -7.73 3.12 8.17
CA LEU A 6 -8.86 2.18 8.11
C LEU A 6 -9.62 2.29 6.78
N LEU A 7 -9.84 3.51 6.29
CA LEU A 7 -10.49 3.74 5.00
C LEU A 7 -9.65 3.17 3.85
N LEU A 8 -8.34 3.42 3.85
CA LEU A 8 -7.41 2.87 2.86
C LEU A 8 -7.37 1.34 2.91
N LEU A 9 -7.38 0.75 4.11
CA LEU A 9 -7.50 -0.69 4.31
C LEU A 9 -8.79 -1.24 3.69
N MET A 10 -9.95 -0.64 4.01
CA MET A 10 -11.25 -1.10 3.50
C MET A 10 -11.34 -1.00 1.98
N ILE A 11 -10.90 0.12 1.40
CA ILE A 11 -10.91 0.33 -0.06
C ILE A 11 -9.96 -0.66 -0.74
N THR A 12 -8.73 -0.82 -0.25
CA THR A 12 -7.77 -1.78 -0.80
C THR A 12 -8.29 -3.21 -0.70
N ALA A 13 -8.95 -3.57 0.40
CA ALA A 13 -9.57 -4.88 0.56
C ALA A 13 -10.73 -5.11 -0.44
N ALA A 14 -11.60 -4.13 -0.62
CA ALA A 14 -12.69 -4.21 -1.60
C ALA A 14 -12.16 -4.37 -3.03
N ILE A 15 -11.18 -3.56 -3.44
CA ILE A 15 -10.56 -3.65 -4.77
C ILE A 15 -9.85 -4.98 -4.96
N THR A 16 -9.11 -5.44 -3.94
CA THR A 16 -8.46 -6.75 -3.97
C THR A 16 -9.47 -7.87 -4.20
N ALA A 17 -10.60 -7.86 -3.48
CA ALA A 17 -11.66 -8.84 -3.67
C ALA A 17 -12.22 -8.78 -5.11
N ILE A 18 -12.52 -7.58 -5.62
CA ILE A 18 -13.00 -7.39 -7.00
C ILE A 18 -11.99 -7.96 -8.00
N LEU A 19 -10.70 -7.62 -7.87
CA LEU A 19 -9.64 -8.09 -8.77
C LEU A 19 -9.48 -9.62 -8.74
N LEU A 20 -9.57 -10.23 -7.55
CA LEU A 20 -9.51 -11.69 -7.41
C LEU A 20 -10.73 -12.36 -8.05
N PHE A 21 -11.94 -11.89 -7.76
CA PHE A 21 -13.16 -12.46 -8.34
C PHE A 21 -13.21 -12.29 -9.86
N VAL A 22 -12.93 -11.09 -10.37
CA VAL A 22 -12.88 -10.80 -11.81
C VAL A 22 -11.76 -11.60 -12.47
N GLY A 23 -10.60 -11.71 -11.83
CA GLY A 23 -9.47 -12.52 -12.30
C GLY A 23 -9.84 -14.00 -12.42
N ILE A 24 -10.47 -14.58 -11.40
CA ILE A 24 -10.91 -15.98 -11.40
C ILE A 24 -11.98 -16.23 -12.48
N ILE A 25 -13.00 -15.38 -12.55
CA ILE A 25 -14.08 -15.51 -13.55
C ILE A 25 -13.49 -15.43 -14.97
N ASN A 26 -12.60 -14.47 -15.22
CA ASN A 26 -11.96 -14.34 -16.53
C ASN A 26 -11.01 -15.50 -16.83
N TYR A 27 -10.32 -16.04 -15.83
CA TYR A 27 -9.43 -17.17 -15.99
C TYR A 27 -10.21 -18.43 -16.38
N ILE A 28 -11.28 -18.75 -15.65
CA ILE A 28 -12.13 -19.92 -15.93
C ILE A 28 -12.89 -19.74 -17.25
N GLY A 29 -13.48 -18.56 -17.47
CA GLY A 29 -14.32 -18.29 -18.63
C GLY A 29 -13.56 -18.16 -19.95
N ASN A 30 -12.24 -17.96 -19.92
CA ASN A 30 -11.40 -17.82 -21.10
C ASN A 30 -10.26 -18.86 -21.14
N LEU A 31 -10.46 -20.05 -20.56
CA LEU A 31 -9.47 -21.14 -20.61
C LEU A 31 -8.97 -21.44 -22.04
N ASP A 32 -9.79 -21.21 -23.06
CA ASP A 32 -9.48 -21.47 -24.46
C ASP A 32 -9.00 -20.23 -25.26
N LYS A 33 -8.81 -19.07 -24.63
CA LYS A 33 -8.39 -17.83 -25.32
C LYS A 33 -7.14 -17.23 -24.65
N GLU A 34 -6.15 -16.86 -25.47
CA GLU A 34 -4.97 -16.08 -25.05
C GLU A 34 -5.37 -14.66 -24.63
N THR A 35 -6.05 -14.54 -23.49
CA THR A 35 -6.36 -13.26 -22.87
C THR A 35 -5.48 -13.09 -21.63
N PRO A 36 -5.07 -11.86 -21.28
CA PRO A 36 -4.25 -11.58 -20.11
C PRO A 36 -5.05 -11.70 -18.79
N SER A 37 -5.89 -12.73 -18.65
CA SER A 37 -6.72 -13.01 -17.48
C SER A 37 -5.90 -13.25 -16.22
N THR A 38 -4.69 -13.80 -16.37
CA THR A 38 -3.74 -14.05 -15.30
C THR A 38 -3.22 -12.75 -14.68
N ALA A 39 -3.05 -11.68 -15.45
CA ALA A 39 -2.52 -10.41 -14.96
C ALA A 39 -3.46 -9.76 -13.93
N ILE A 40 -4.76 -9.82 -14.15
CA ILE A 40 -5.77 -9.29 -13.21
C ILE A 40 -5.76 -10.08 -11.90
N PHE A 41 -5.65 -11.42 -12.01
CA PHE A 41 -5.55 -12.28 -10.84
C PHE A 41 -4.27 -12.01 -10.03
N PHE A 42 -3.12 -11.90 -10.68
CA PHE A 42 -1.85 -11.54 -10.01
C PHE A 42 -1.91 -10.14 -9.37
N LEU A 43 -2.60 -9.18 -9.99
CA LEU A 43 -2.85 -7.88 -9.38
C LEU A 43 -3.74 -8.00 -8.13
N GLY A 44 -4.73 -8.89 -8.13
CA GLY A 44 -5.50 -9.26 -6.94
C GLY A 44 -4.62 -9.87 -5.84
N VAL A 45 -3.73 -10.79 -6.17
CA VAL A 45 -2.80 -11.39 -5.20
C VAL A 45 -1.87 -10.35 -4.58
N THR A 46 -1.28 -9.46 -5.39
CA THR A 46 -0.47 -8.33 -4.87
C THR A 46 -1.31 -7.36 -4.03
N GLY A 47 -2.58 -7.17 -4.38
CA GLY A 47 -3.56 -6.46 -3.55
C GLY A 47 -3.76 -7.10 -2.18
N ALA A 48 -3.82 -8.44 -2.08
CA ALA A 48 -3.95 -9.12 -0.78
C ALA A 48 -2.74 -8.86 0.14
N PHE A 49 -1.53 -8.81 -0.42
CA PHE A 49 -0.34 -8.40 0.33
C PHE A 49 -0.40 -6.92 0.76
N SER A 50 -0.98 -6.06 -0.07
CA SER A 50 -1.25 -4.65 0.25
C SER A 50 -2.26 -4.49 1.40
N VAL A 51 -3.31 -5.33 1.44
CA VAL A 51 -4.25 -5.41 2.57
C VAL A 51 -3.54 -5.83 3.85
N TYR A 52 -2.71 -6.88 3.78
CA TYR A 52 -1.91 -7.34 4.91
C TYR A 52 -0.98 -6.23 5.43
N PHE A 53 -0.32 -5.51 4.50
CA PHE A 53 0.51 -4.36 4.84
C PHE A 53 -0.27 -3.29 5.61
N HIS A 54 -1.45 -2.90 5.14
CA HIS A 54 -2.29 -1.93 5.85
C HIS A 54 -2.76 -2.45 7.21
N PHE A 55 -3.11 -3.73 7.32
CA PHE A 55 -3.53 -4.33 8.57
C PHE A 55 -2.42 -4.31 9.62
N LYS A 56 -1.19 -4.66 9.23
CA LYS A 56 -0.02 -4.65 10.13
C LYS A 56 0.44 -3.24 10.49
N THR A 57 0.32 -2.28 9.57
CA THR A 57 0.80 -0.90 9.79
C THR A 57 -0.24 0.03 10.41
N LYS A 58 -1.47 -0.45 10.68
CA LYS A 58 -2.55 0.37 11.26
C LYS A 58 -2.25 0.89 12.67
N GLU A 59 -1.48 0.13 13.44
CA GLU A 59 -1.13 0.43 14.84
C GLU A 59 0.05 1.40 14.94
N ILE A 60 0.82 1.55 13.85
CA ILE A 60 2.02 2.41 13.78
C ILE A 60 1.64 3.90 13.64
N TYR A 61 0.39 4.22 13.26
CA TYR A 61 -0.10 5.58 13.11
C TYR A 61 -0.93 6.07 14.33
N PRO A 62 -0.73 7.31 14.82
CA PRO A 62 0.52 7.92 15.28
C PRO A 62 0.48 8.20 16.81
N PHE A 63 -0.23 7.40 17.62
CA PHE A 63 -0.36 7.64 19.07
C PHE A 63 -0.54 6.35 19.90
N ALA A 64 0.03 5.22 19.46
CA ALA A 64 0.31 4.17 20.44
C ALA A 64 1.65 4.54 21.08
N GLU A 65 1.70 4.61 22.41
CA GLU A 65 2.97 4.66 23.14
C GLU A 65 3.80 3.49 22.62
N PHE A 66 4.91 3.84 21.98
CA PHE A 66 5.69 2.93 21.15
C PHE A 66 6.62 2.11 22.04
N ASP A 67 6.05 1.25 22.90
CA ASP A 67 6.80 0.39 23.81
C ASP A 67 7.14 -0.97 23.21
N SER A 68 6.43 -1.37 22.14
CA SER A 68 6.70 -2.64 21.47
C SER A 68 7.71 -2.47 20.33
N LYS A 69 8.68 -3.38 20.24
CA LYS A 69 9.56 -3.54 19.07
C LYS A 69 8.69 -3.46 17.81
N LEU A 70 8.93 -2.42 17.01
CA LEU A 70 8.33 -2.25 15.68
C LEU A 70 8.53 -3.59 14.96
N GLU A 71 7.45 -4.36 14.73
CA GLU A 71 7.56 -5.62 14.02
C GLU A 71 8.05 -5.23 12.63
N GLU A 72 9.35 -5.37 12.38
CA GLU A 72 9.98 -4.94 11.14
C GLU A 72 9.35 -5.75 10.01
N LEU A 73 8.36 -5.15 9.35
CA LEU A 73 7.81 -5.66 8.11
C LEU A 73 8.98 -5.84 7.15
N SER A 74 9.20 -7.08 6.72
CA SER A 74 10.27 -7.40 5.79
C SER A 74 10.22 -6.45 4.58
N LYS A 75 11.39 -6.02 4.12
CA LYS A 75 11.55 -5.18 2.91
C LYS A 75 10.76 -5.71 1.70
N LYS A 76 10.54 -7.02 1.63
CA LYS A 76 9.72 -7.68 0.61
C LYS A 76 8.27 -7.19 0.60
N TYR A 77 7.63 -7.06 1.77
CA TYR A 77 6.25 -6.59 1.87
C TYR A 77 6.10 -5.12 1.51
N TRP A 78 7.08 -4.30 1.90
CA TRP A 78 7.17 -2.90 1.48
C TRP A 78 7.27 -2.78 -0.04
N ALA A 79 8.20 -3.51 -0.65
CA ALA A 79 8.37 -3.51 -2.09
C ALA A 79 7.08 -3.95 -2.79
N LEU A 80 6.42 -5.00 -2.31
CA LEU A 80 5.19 -5.52 -2.90
C LEU A 80 4.01 -4.54 -2.79
N HIS A 81 3.89 -3.84 -1.67
CA HIS A 81 2.89 -2.79 -1.47
C HIS A 81 3.14 -1.58 -2.40
N VAL A 82 4.40 -1.15 -2.53
CA VAL A 82 4.80 -0.10 -3.47
C VAL A 82 4.54 -0.52 -4.91
N SER A 83 4.90 -1.76 -5.28
CA SER A 83 4.63 -2.30 -6.62
C SER A 83 3.14 -2.28 -6.93
N PHE A 84 2.29 -2.71 -5.99
CA PHE A 84 0.84 -2.62 -6.13
C PHE A 84 0.37 -1.18 -6.40
N GLY A 85 0.82 -0.22 -5.58
CA GLY A 85 0.50 1.21 -5.78
C GLY A 85 0.95 1.74 -7.15
N CYS A 86 2.17 1.39 -7.58
CA CYS A 86 2.70 1.78 -8.89
C CYS A 86 1.90 1.16 -10.05
N THR A 87 1.53 -0.13 -9.94
CA THR A 87 0.73 -0.79 -10.98
C THR A 87 -0.65 -0.17 -11.10
N LEU A 88 -1.33 0.14 -9.98
CA LEU A 88 -2.60 0.86 -10.00
C LEU A 88 -2.45 2.26 -10.62
N LEU A 89 -1.35 2.96 -10.34
CA LEU A 89 -1.10 4.29 -10.89
C LEU A 89 -0.95 4.24 -12.41
N ILE A 90 -0.13 3.32 -12.92
CA ILE A 90 0.07 3.13 -14.36
C ILE A 90 -1.25 2.75 -15.04
N LEU A 91 -2.01 1.84 -14.43
CA LEU A 91 -3.30 1.40 -14.97
C LEU A 91 -4.33 2.55 -15.01
N GLY A 92 -4.43 3.33 -13.94
CA GLY A 92 -5.31 4.50 -13.86
C GLY A 92 -4.96 5.57 -14.89
N ILE A 93 -3.67 5.89 -15.04
CA ILE A 93 -3.19 6.85 -16.04
C ILE A 93 -3.47 6.33 -17.46
N TYR A 94 -3.11 5.08 -17.75
CA TYR A 94 -3.32 4.48 -19.07
C TYR A 94 -4.80 4.46 -19.46
N ALA A 95 -5.67 4.06 -18.52
CA ALA A 95 -7.12 4.05 -18.75
C ALA A 95 -7.68 5.46 -18.93
N THR A 96 -7.19 6.45 -18.18
CA THR A 96 -7.57 7.87 -18.34
C THR A 96 -7.17 8.39 -19.73
N ILE A 97 -5.93 8.15 -20.17
CA ILE A 97 -5.44 8.54 -21.50
C ILE A 97 -6.24 7.83 -22.60
N SER A 98 -6.54 6.54 -22.43
CA SER A 98 -7.31 5.77 -23.40
C SER A 98 -8.74 6.30 -23.54
N TRP A 99 -9.36 6.70 -22.44
CA TRP A 99 -10.66 7.36 -22.45
C TRP A 99 -10.60 8.73 -23.14
N LEU A 100 -9.56 9.55 -22.86
CA LEU A 100 -9.39 10.85 -23.51
C LEU A 100 -9.25 10.74 -25.04
N LYS A 101 -8.64 9.65 -25.54
CA LYS A 101 -8.49 9.38 -26.98
C LYS A 101 -9.80 8.90 -27.62
N ASN A 102 -10.62 8.16 -26.87
CA ASN A 102 -11.89 7.60 -27.35
C ASN A 102 -12.95 7.79 -26.26
N PRO A 103 -13.52 9.00 -26.12
CA PRO A 103 -14.48 9.27 -25.06
C PRO A 103 -15.74 8.43 -25.33
N LYS A 104 -15.86 7.31 -24.61
CA LYS A 104 -17.14 6.64 -24.39
C LYS A 104 -17.94 7.46 -23.38
N GLU A 105 -19.14 6.99 -23.03
CA GLU A 105 -20.02 7.58 -22.02
C GLU A 105 -19.25 8.22 -20.86
N VAL A 106 -19.61 9.48 -20.55
CA VAL A 106 -18.89 10.35 -19.61
C VAL A 106 -18.81 9.74 -18.22
N ASP A 107 -19.79 8.91 -17.86
CA ASP A 107 -19.90 8.27 -16.55
C ASP A 107 -18.77 7.27 -16.27
N LEU A 108 -18.10 6.75 -17.30
CA LEU A 108 -17.02 5.78 -17.16
C LEU A 108 -15.65 6.40 -16.85
N ILE A 109 -15.48 7.72 -16.98
CA ILE A 109 -14.20 8.39 -16.65
C ILE A 109 -13.93 8.43 -15.13
N ALA A 110 -14.98 8.33 -14.31
CA ALA A 110 -14.85 8.38 -12.86
C ALA A 110 -14.01 7.22 -12.32
N ILE A 111 -14.11 6.04 -12.94
CA ILE A 111 -13.39 4.83 -12.53
C ILE A 111 -11.85 5.00 -12.65
N PRO A 112 -11.28 5.33 -13.82
CA PRO A 112 -9.83 5.48 -13.94
C PRO A 112 -9.27 6.66 -13.14
N ILE A 113 -10.03 7.74 -12.98
CA ILE A 113 -9.66 8.86 -12.08
C ILE A 113 -9.59 8.36 -10.64
N PHE A 114 -10.62 7.65 -10.16
CA PHE A 114 -10.65 7.09 -8.82
C PHE A 114 -9.47 6.14 -8.56
N VAL A 115 -9.19 5.23 -9.49
CA VAL A 115 -8.04 4.32 -9.40
C VAL A 115 -6.72 5.09 -9.29
N THR A 116 -6.56 6.15 -10.08
CA THR A 116 -5.36 7.01 -10.06
C THR A 116 -5.20 7.70 -8.70
N LEU A 117 -6.28 8.30 -8.17
CA LEU A 117 -6.25 8.97 -6.87
C LEU A 117 -5.94 8.00 -5.73
N LEU A 118 -6.52 6.81 -5.76
CA LEU A 118 -6.22 5.76 -4.77
C LEU A 118 -4.76 5.31 -4.84
N ALA A 119 -4.21 5.15 -6.04
CA ALA A 119 -2.82 4.78 -6.22
C ALA A 119 -1.87 5.83 -5.63
N ILE A 120 -2.13 7.11 -5.92
CA ILE A 120 -1.38 8.24 -5.34
C ILE A 120 -1.49 8.21 -3.81
N TRP A 121 -2.70 8.02 -3.27
CA TRP A 121 -2.91 7.96 -1.82
C TRP A 121 -2.12 6.82 -1.17
N THR A 122 -2.13 5.63 -1.78
CA THR A 122 -1.41 4.45 -1.31
C THR A 122 0.11 4.71 -1.26
N LEU A 123 0.67 5.32 -2.30
CA LEU A 123 2.09 5.65 -2.37
C LEU A 123 2.47 6.75 -1.37
N LEU A 124 1.64 7.78 -1.20
CA LEU A 124 1.86 8.82 -0.20
C LEU A 124 1.80 8.27 1.23
N ASP A 125 0.83 7.41 1.54
CA ASP A 125 0.74 6.74 2.85
C ASP A 125 2.03 5.96 3.14
N THR A 126 2.50 5.20 2.16
CA THR A 126 3.76 4.44 2.27
C THR A 126 4.96 5.36 2.52
N TYR A 127 5.06 6.47 1.77
CA TYR A 127 6.13 7.45 1.93
C TYR A 127 6.13 8.06 3.34
N PHE A 128 4.97 8.52 3.82
CA PHE A 128 4.86 9.12 5.15
C PHE A 128 5.16 8.13 6.26
N LEU A 129 4.70 6.87 6.14
CA LEU A 129 5.02 5.82 7.10
C LEU A 129 6.52 5.54 7.14
N ASN A 130 7.17 5.41 5.99
CA ASN A 130 8.61 5.17 5.93
C ASN A 130 9.40 6.33 6.57
N LYS A 131 9.03 7.57 6.25
CA LYS A 131 9.64 8.77 6.86
C LYS A 131 9.47 8.78 8.37
N PHE A 132 8.30 8.38 8.87
CA PHE A 132 8.02 8.28 10.30
C PHE A 132 8.88 7.22 10.98
N ILE A 133 8.94 6.00 10.43
CA ILE A 133 9.73 4.89 10.97
C ILE A 133 11.22 5.25 11.04
N VAL A 134 11.77 5.81 9.95
CA VAL A 134 13.17 6.25 9.91
C VAL A 134 13.44 7.31 10.98
N SER A 135 12.56 8.32 11.10
CA SER A 135 12.71 9.36 12.12
C SER A 135 12.64 8.81 13.54
N HIS A 136 11.77 7.83 13.80
CA HIS A 136 11.64 7.20 15.10
C HIS A 136 12.88 6.37 15.46
N LYS A 137 13.38 5.57 14.51
CA LYS A 137 14.62 4.78 14.69
C LYS A 137 15.81 5.67 15.05
N GLN A 138 16.00 6.78 14.33
CA GLN A 138 17.03 7.77 14.63
C GLN A 138 16.86 8.46 16.00
N ARG A 139 15.64 8.53 16.53
CA ARG A 139 15.41 9.09 17.88
C ARG A 139 15.73 8.07 18.97
N LEU A 140 15.45 6.79 18.74
CA LEU A 140 15.82 5.70 19.64
C LEU A 140 17.33 5.55 19.72
N GLU A 141 18.02 5.49 18.57
CA GLU A 141 19.49 5.41 18.50
C GLU A 141 20.15 6.57 19.29
N ARG A 142 19.65 7.79 19.13
CA ARG A 142 20.13 8.95 19.90
C ARG A 142 19.83 8.87 21.40
N ARG A 143 18.72 8.25 21.81
CA ARG A 143 18.42 8.06 23.24
C ARG A 143 19.36 7.03 23.84
N GLU A 144 19.58 5.91 23.15
CA GLU A 144 20.54 4.88 23.55
C GLU A 144 21.97 5.44 23.63
N GLU A 145 22.38 6.30 22.69
CA GLU A 145 23.67 7.01 22.76
C GLU A 145 23.76 7.91 24.01
N ILE A 146 22.73 8.71 24.31
CA ILE A 146 22.71 9.58 25.49
C ILE A 146 22.73 8.77 26.80
N ASP A 147 21.98 7.67 26.87
CA ASP A 147 21.92 6.82 28.05
C ASP A 147 23.26 6.10 28.28
N ASN A 148 23.94 5.67 27.22
CA ASN A 148 25.31 5.11 27.30
C ASN A 148 26.35 6.16 27.77
N ILE A 149 26.20 7.43 27.38
CA ILE A 149 27.11 8.51 27.84
C ILE A 149 26.86 8.84 29.32
N LYS A 150 25.61 8.82 29.79
CA LYS A 150 25.28 9.05 31.20
C LYS A 150 25.71 7.89 32.09
N GLY A 151 25.55 6.65 31.64
CA GLY A 151 25.97 5.47 32.39
C GLY A 151 27.48 5.35 32.62
N THR A 152 28.31 6.04 31.83
CA THR A 152 29.77 6.05 32.02
C THR A 152 30.28 7.15 32.96
N THR A 153 29.43 8.10 33.38
CA THR A 153 29.84 9.22 34.25
C THR A 153 29.59 8.97 35.74
N ASP A 154 28.77 7.99 36.11
CA ASP A 154 28.43 7.68 37.50
C ASP A 154 29.40 6.67 38.18
N GLU A 155 30.41 6.16 37.46
CA GLU A 155 31.40 5.19 37.97
C GLU A 155 32.82 5.76 38.21
N SER A 156 33.03 7.09 38.18
CA SER A 156 34.35 7.71 38.40
C SER A 156 34.46 8.49 39.70
#